data_AF-A0A8H4W4S4-F1
#
_entry.id   AF-A0A8H4W4S4-F1
#
_cell.length_a   1.000
_cell.length_b   1.000
_cell.length_c   1.000
_cell.angle_alpha   90.00
_cell.angle_beta   90.00
_cell.angle_gamma   90.00
#
_symmetry.space_group_name_H-M   'P 1'
#
loop_
_entity.id
_entity.type
_entity.pdbx_description
1 polymer ?
#
loop_
_entity_poly.entity_id
_entity_poly.type
_entity_poly.pdbx_seq_one_letter_code
_entity_poly.pdbx_strand_id
1 'polypeptide(L)'
;MALDGSAESSRARDLTRTQDHEEGVQIASKAYDVTKTDEPSDLSPEQGEYANAIFAPRINRTQDDTQEAVQTQAQGLNRRNPFHEATSLINHGGLGTGTQTPSLQTNTPSPSEITSEITSALNAYEKAFYPGQPKSLSGIAIRSFLLGTALAFTSILSLYLVYAGNPVWRAPFFLSTLSLFHFLEFYTTALANTSDAKISSFLLTSNGSAYTIAHTAAFTETLLSHYFLPASILPKPIHFILLLAGLGMIAVGQAVRATAMLQAGSNFSHIVAHTKKATHALVTTGMYSVLRHPSYFGFFWWGIGTQLVCGNAVCLAGYGYVLWRFFDRRISGEEELLVGFFGEEYVNYRARTPVGIPFIK
;
A
#
# COMPACT_ATOMS: atom_id res chain seq x y z
N MET A 1 -0.27 23.34 75.24
CA MET A 1 0.87 23.87 74.47
C MET A 1 0.79 23.23 73.10
N ALA A 2 0.17 23.94 72.17
CA ALA A 2 0.06 23.56 70.76
C ALA A 2 1.35 23.91 70.01
N LEU A 3 1.41 23.55 68.71
CA LEU A 3 2.43 23.86 67.70
C LEU A 3 3.59 22.83 67.70
N ASP A 4 4.13 22.31 66.60
CA ASP A 4 3.95 22.48 65.16
C ASP A 4 4.71 21.29 64.54
N GLY A 5 4.10 20.54 63.63
CA GLY A 5 4.74 19.35 63.03
C GLY A 5 4.19 18.94 61.67
N SER A 6 3.30 19.75 61.09
CA SER A 6 2.69 19.47 59.79
C SER A 6 3.26 20.29 58.63
N ALA A 7 4.06 21.33 58.92
CA ALA A 7 4.60 22.22 57.90
C ALA A 7 5.90 21.70 57.22
N GLU A 8 6.73 20.92 57.91
CA GLU A 8 8.01 20.46 57.33
C GLU A 8 7.87 19.29 56.34
N SER A 9 6.88 18.41 56.51
CA SER A 9 6.66 17.29 55.58
C SER A 9 6.10 17.72 54.23
N SER A 10 5.33 18.81 54.19
CA SER A 10 4.76 19.34 52.94
C SER A 10 5.79 20.14 52.14
N ARG A 11 6.70 20.85 52.82
CA ARG A 11 7.75 21.66 52.17
C ARG A 11 8.87 20.80 51.55
N ALA A 12 9.18 19.65 52.16
CA ALA A 12 10.15 18.70 51.61
C ALA A 12 9.65 17.98 50.35
N ARG A 13 8.34 17.71 50.25
CA ARG A 13 7.71 17.09 49.05
C ARG A 13 7.56 18.07 47.88
N ASP A 14 7.34 19.35 48.15
CA ASP A 14 7.27 20.35 47.08
C ASP A 14 8.65 20.64 46.48
N LEU A 15 9.72 20.64 47.28
CA LEU A 15 11.08 20.86 46.77
C LEU A 15 11.59 19.71 45.88
N THR A 16 11.26 18.44 46.21
CA THR A 16 11.59 17.30 45.34
C THR A 16 10.77 17.32 44.05
N ARG A 17 9.50 17.74 44.14
CA ARG A 17 8.62 17.81 42.96
C ARG A 17 8.99 18.94 41.99
N THR A 18 9.51 20.07 42.47
CA THR A 18 10.00 21.15 41.60
C THR A 18 11.35 20.80 40.95
N GLN A 19 12.21 20.06 41.64
CA GLN A 19 13.53 19.69 41.12
C GLN A 19 13.44 18.59 40.04
N ASP A 20 12.54 17.62 40.22
CA ASP A 20 12.25 16.60 39.19
C ASP A 20 11.57 17.20 37.94
N HIS A 21 10.83 18.30 38.08
CA HIS A 21 10.15 18.97 36.97
C HIS A 21 11.10 19.86 36.14
N GLU A 22 12.13 20.44 36.76
CA GLU A 22 13.17 21.21 36.05
C GLU A 22 14.20 20.31 35.34
N GLU A 23 14.58 19.17 35.93
CA GLU A 23 15.43 18.18 35.25
C GLU A 23 14.69 17.51 34.06
N GLY A 24 13.38 17.22 34.21
CA GLY A 24 12.57 16.68 33.11
C GLY A 24 12.43 17.62 31.91
N VAL A 25 12.40 18.94 32.15
CA VAL A 25 12.29 19.96 31.08
C VAL A 25 13.65 20.21 30.40
N GLN A 26 14.77 20.15 31.13
CA GLN A 26 16.11 20.25 30.52
C GLN A 26 16.50 19.02 29.68
N ILE A 27 16.08 17.82 30.08
CA ILE A 27 16.33 16.60 29.30
C ILE A 27 15.48 16.58 28.02
N ALA A 28 14.22 17.06 28.08
CA ALA A 28 13.37 17.22 26.90
C ALA A 28 13.89 18.30 25.92
N SER A 29 14.43 19.41 26.43
CA SER A 29 15.05 20.46 25.62
C SER A 29 16.33 19.98 24.92
N LYS A 30 17.14 19.12 25.55
CA LYS A 30 18.33 18.53 24.92
C LYS A 30 18.00 17.41 23.93
N ALA A 31 16.90 16.68 24.12
CA ALA A 31 16.44 15.68 23.16
C ALA A 31 15.87 16.31 21.87
N TYR A 32 15.35 17.53 21.95
CA TYR A 32 14.81 18.25 20.78
C TYR A 32 15.89 18.87 19.88
N ASP A 33 17.09 19.12 20.42
CA ASP A 33 18.19 19.80 19.70
C ASP A 33 19.18 18.83 19.03
N VAL A 34 19.08 17.51 19.31
CA VAL A 34 19.97 16.47 18.73
C VAL A 34 19.41 15.87 17.43
N THR A 35 18.17 16.19 17.05
CA THR A 35 17.54 15.71 15.80
C THR A 35 17.74 16.66 14.60
N LYS A 36 18.65 17.63 14.69
CA LYS A 36 18.80 18.68 13.67
C LYS A 36 20.23 18.81 13.14
N THR A 37 20.86 17.72 12.73
CA THR A 37 21.99 17.78 11.79
C THR A 37 22.04 16.56 10.88
N ASP A 38 22.06 16.87 9.58
CA ASP A 38 22.39 16.05 8.40
C ASP A 38 21.36 15.04 7.89
N GLU A 39 20.26 15.54 7.31
CA GLU A 39 19.51 14.82 6.26
C GLU A 39 20.04 15.23 4.86
N PRO A 40 20.35 14.28 3.96
CA PRO A 40 20.59 14.59 2.56
C PRO A 40 19.27 15.00 1.89
N SER A 41 19.28 16.18 1.30
CA SER A 41 18.18 16.85 0.62
C SER A 41 17.79 16.18 -0.71
N ASP A 42 17.19 14.99 -0.66
CA ASP A 42 16.55 14.37 -1.83
C ASP A 42 15.50 13.33 -1.41
N LEU A 43 14.36 13.80 -0.91
CA LEU A 43 13.17 12.96 -0.67
C LEU A 43 11.95 13.60 -1.34
N SER A 44 11.28 12.81 -2.19
CA SER A 44 10.07 13.21 -2.91
C SER A 44 8.88 13.40 -1.94
N PRO A 45 7.94 14.33 -2.23
CA PRO A 45 6.84 14.69 -1.33
C PRO A 45 5.89 13.56 -0.87
N GLU A 46 5.89 12.40 -1.55
CA GLU A 46 4.99 11.28 -1.25
C GLU A 46 5.34 10.46 0.01
N GLN A 47 6.53 10.61 0.61
CA GLN A 47 6.97 9.76 1.73
C GLN A 47 6.67 10.31 3.13
N GLY A 48 6.41 11.62 3.27
CA GLY A 48 6.13 12.25 4.56
C GLY A 48 4.72 12.01 5.12
N GLU A 49 3.77 11.64 4.26
CA GLU A 49 2.35 11.58 4.63
C GLU A 49 1.96 10.29 5.38
N TYR A 50 2.77 9.22 5.24
CA TYR A 50 2.52 7.93 5.89
C TYR A 50 2.98 7.87 7.36
N ALA A 51 3.93 8.70 7.79
CA ALA A 51 4.45 8.69 9.16
C ALA A 51 3.48 9.37 10.16
N ASN A 52 2.79 10.42 9.73
CA ASN A 52 1.91 11.20 10.61
C ASN A 52 0.53 10.57 10.86
N ALA A 53 0.10 9.62 10.00
CA ALA A 53 -1.21 8.97 10.12
C ALA A 53 -1.28 7.89 11.21
N ILE A 54 -0.14 7.47 11.80
CA ILE A 54 -0.10 6.39 12.80
C ILE A 54 -0.33 6.91 14.23
N PHE A 55 -0.11 8.21 14.51
CA PHE A 55 -0.12 8.75 15.88
C PHE A 55 -0.92 10.05 16.13
N ALA A 56 -1.71 10.56 15.18
CA ALA A 56 -2.50 11.78 15.44
C ALA A 56 -3.82 11.49 16.21
N PRO A 57 -4.09 12.15 17.36
CA PRO A 57 -5.41 12.13 17.98
C PRO A 57 -6.39 12.99 17.19
N ARG A 58 -7.67 12.58 17.15
CA ARG A 58 -8.77 13.33 16.52
C ARG A 58 -8.88 14.73 17.12
N ILE A 59 -8.56 15.76 16.32
CA ILE A 59 -8.96 17.14 16.59
C ILE A 59 -10.13 17.49 15.67
N ASN A 60 -11.25 17.90 16.26
CA ASN A 60 -12.39 18.46 15.53
C ASN A 60 -11.94 19.75 14.83
N ARG A 61 -11.94 19.77 13.50
CA ARG A 61 -11.83 21.02 12.73
C ARG A 61 -13.21 21.64 12.59
N THR A 62 -13.32 22.92 12.97
CA THR A 62 -14.50 23.76 12.80
C THR A 62 -14.60 24.31 11.38
N GLN A 63 -15.83 24.69 11.01
CA GLN A 63 -16.32 24.97 9.67
C GLN A 63 -15.75 26.23 9.00
N ASP A 64 -14.91 27.01 9.69
CA ASP A 64 -14.32 28.26 9.18
C ASP A 64 -12.99 28.06 8.42
N ASP A 65 -12.23 27.00 8.71
CA ASP A 65 -10.94 26.72 8.02
C ASP A 65 -11.14 26.29 6.56
N THR A 66 -12.38 26.00 6.15
CA THR A 66 -12.71 25.50 4.80
C THR A 66 -12.97 26.62 3.80
N GLN A 67 -13.18 27.87 4.22
CA GLN A 67 -13.41 28.97 3.28
C GLN A 67 -12.13 29.68 2.86
N GLU A 68 -11.12 29.76 3.74
CA GLU A 68 -9.83 30.39 3.42
C GLU A 68 -8.99 29.52 2.47
N ALA A 69 -9.04 28.19 2.60
CA ALA A 69 -8.33 27.27 1.71
C ALA A 69 -8.92 27.21 0.28
N VAL A 70 -10.21 27.54 0.11
CA VAL A 70 -10.89 27.51 -1.20
C VAL A 70 -10.57 28.75 -2.05
N GLN A 71 -10.23 29.89 -1.44
CA GLN A 71 -9.87 31.10 -2.18
C GLN A 71 -8.42 31.11 -2.67
N THR A 72 -7.47 30.50 -1.94
CA THR A 72 -6.05 30.50 -2.36
C THR A 72 -5.75 29.47 -3.45
N GLN A 73 -6.57 28.43 -3.64
CA GLN A 73 -6.37 27.40 -4.68
C GLN A 73 -6.98 27.74 -6.05
N ALA A 74 -7.81 28.79 -6.13
CA ALA A 74 -8.46 29.20 -7.38
C ALA A 74 -7.58 30.08 -8.30
N GLN A 75 -6.38 30.49 -7.86
CA GLN A 75 -5.51 31.41 -8.61
C GLN A 75 -4.26 30.77 -9.26
N GLY A 76 -4.10 29.45 -9.22
CA GLY A 76 -2.97 28.79 -9.86
C GLY A 76 -3.34 27.45 -10.48
N LEU A 77 -3.58 27.44 -11.79
CA LEU A 77 -3.38 26.33 -12.77
C LEU A 77 -4.48 26.32 -13.85
N ASN A 78 -4.47 27.35 -14.71
CA ASN A 78 -5.12 27.29 -16.01
C ASN A 78 -4.16 26.59 -17.00
N ARG A 79 -3.97 25.28 -16.87
CA ARG A 79 -3.32 24.44 -17.91
C ARG A 79 -4.40 23.70 -18.68
N ARG A 80 -4.69 24.21 -19.89
CA ARG A 80 -5.62 23.63 -20.85
C ARG A 80 -5.18 22.20 -21.22
N ASN A 81 -6.10 21.24 -21.16
CA ASN A 81 -5.88 19.86 -21.56
C ASN A 81 -6.60 19.59 -22.90
N PRO A 82 -5.87 19.44 -24.03
CA PRO A 82 -6.45 19.36 -25.37
C PRO A 82 -7.33 18.12 -25.61
N PHE A 83 -7.20 17.07 -24.80
CA PHE A 83 -8.03 15.86 -24.92
C PHE A 83 -9.50 16.08 -24.51
N HIS A 84 -9.79 17.10 -23.69
CA HIS A 84 -11.14 17.38 -23.22
C HIS A 84 -12.00 18.09 -24.28
N GLU A 85 -11.37 18.81 -25.21
CA GLU A 85 -12.01 19.58 -26.29
C GLU A 85 -12.38 18.69 -27.48
N ALA A 86 -11.54 17.70 -27.80
CA ALA A 86 -11.87 16.69 -28.81
C ALA A 86 -13.12 15.87 -28.41
N THR A 87 -13.31 15.63 -27.12
CA THR A 87 -14.44 14.85 -26.60
C THR A 87 -15.74 15.66 -26.59
N SER A 88 -15.69 16.98 -26.38
CA SER A 88 -16.87 17.86 -26.43
C SER A 88 -17.33 18.14 -27.86
N LEU A 89 -16.41 18.23 -28.83
CA LEU A 89 -16.73 18.41 -30.25
C LEU A 89 -17.40 17.19 -30.89
N ILE A 90 -17.10 15.98 -30.39
CA ILE A 90 -17.73 14.74 -30.87
C ILE A 90 -19.15 14.55 -30.31
N ASN A 91 -19.40 15.02 -29.08
CA ASN A 91 -20.70 14.84 -28.39
C ASN A 91 -21.81 15.81 -28.83
N HIS A 92 -21.52 16.81 -29.67
CA HIS A 92 -22.50 17.84 -30.06
C HIS A 92 -22.81 17.89 -31.55
N GLY A 93 -22.90 16.72 -32.20
CA GLY A 93 -23.65 16.46 -33.45
C GLY A 93 -23.83 17.66 -34.39
N GLY A 94 -23.02 17.71 -35.45
CA GLY A 94 -22.85 18.89 -36.30
C GLY A 94 -24.09 19.48 -37.01
N LEU A 95 -23.80 20.65 -37.59
CA LEU A 95 -24.54 21.47 -38.57
C LEU A 95 -25.89 22.07 -38.12
N GLY A 96 -25.86 23.33 -37.68
CA GLY A 96 -27.08 24.12 -37.50
C GLY A 96 -26.88 25.60 -37.13
N THR A 97 -27.16 26.46 -38.12
CA THR A 97 -27.68 27.85 -38.06
C THR A 97 -26.83 28.97 -37.45
N GLY A 98 -26.53 29.95 -38.30
CA GLY A 98 -25.79 31.17 -37.98
C GLY A 98 -26.54 32.10 -37.03
N THR A 99 -25.93 32.30 -35.88
CA THR A 99 -26.08 33.51 -35.06
C THR A 99 -24.67 33.95 -34.66
N GLN A 100 -24.36 35.21 -34.89
CA GLN A 100 -23.03 35.80 -34.72
C GLN A 100 -22.53 35.62 -33.28
N THR A 101 -21.68 34.62 -33.07
CA THR A 101 -20.84 34.47 -31.87
C THR A 101 -19.66 35.45 -32.01
N PRO A 102 -19.21 36.11 -30.92
CA PRO A 102 -17.98 36.91 -30.98
C PRO A 102 -16.85 36.00 -31.45
N SER A 103 -16.01 36.50 -32.36
CA SER A 103 -14.88 35.79 -32.93
C SER A 103 -13.92 35.31 -31.83
N LEU A 104 -14.17 34.12 -31.27
CA LEU A 104 -13.16 33.32 -30.62
C LEU A 104 -12.16 33.00 -31.71
N GLN A 105 -11.02 33.69 -31.69
CA GLN A 105 -9.83 33.26 -32.40
C GLN A 105 -9.52 31.84 -31.90
N THR A 106 -10.01 30.83 -32.61
CA THR A 106 -9.46 29.49 -32.52
C THR A 106 -8.06 29.62 -33.09
N ASN A 107 -7.08 29.86 -32.23
CA ASN A 107 -5.67 29.68 -32.56
C ASN A 107 -5.49 28.19 -32.81
N THR A 108 -5.84 27.75 -34.02
CA THR A 108 -5.56 26.39 -34.48
C THR A 108 -4.04 26.31 -34.54
N PRO A 109 -3.40 25.43 -33.74
CA PRO A 109 -1.95 25.34 -33.70
C PRO A 109 -1.42 25.06 -35.11
N SER A 110 -0.33 25.75 -35.46
CA SER A 110 0.33 25.55 -36.73
C SER A 110 0.82 24.10 -36.87
N PRO A 111 0.94 23.56 -38.09
CA PRO A 111 1.44 22.19 -38.29
C PRO A 111 2.80 21.93 -37.62
N SER A 112 3.65 22.95 -37.51
CA SER A 112 4.92 22.92 -36.78
C SER A 112 4.76 22.79 -35.26
N GLU A 113 3.78 23.47 -34.66
CA GLU A 113 3.49 23.37 -33.23
C GLU A 113 2.93 21.99 -32.87
N ILE A 114 2.00 21.47 -33.67
CA ILE A 114 1.45 20.11 -33.50
C ILE A 114 2.58 19.06 -33.57
N THR A 115 3.49 19.20 -34.54
CA THR A 115 4.62 18.27 -34.69
C THR A 115 5.58 18.34 -33.50
N SER A 116 5.83 19.54 -32.97
CA SER A 116 6.66 19.74 -31.77
C SER A 116 6.04 19.11 -30.52
N GLU A 117 4.73 19.30 -30.32
CA GLU A 117 3.99 18.71 -29.21
C GLU A 117 4.01 17.18 -29.25
N ILE A 118 3.76 16.58 -30.43
CA ILE A 118 3.83 15.13 -30.64
C ILE A 118 5.24 14.62 -30.32
N THR A 119 6.27 15.30 -30.81
CA THR A 119 7.67 14.89 -30.57
C THR A 119 8.01 14.97 -29.08
N SER A 120 7.56 16.02 -28.39
CA SER A 120 7.74 16.17 -26.94
C SER A 120 7.04 15.06 -26.16
N ALA A 121 5.81 14.70 -26.54
CA ALA A 121 5.05 13.62 -25.92
C ALA A 121 5.72 12.25 -26.13
N LEU A 122 6.23 11.97 -27.33
CA LEU A 122 6.97 10.75 -27.65
C LEU A 122 8.27 10.67 -26.84
N ASN A 123 9.02 11.75 -26.77
CA ASN A 123 10.25 11.83 -25.97
C ASN A 123 9.96 11.59 -24.47
N ALA A 124 8.87 12.15 -23.94
CA ALA A 124 8.46 11.94 -22.56
C ALA A 124 8.04 10.49 -22.30
N TYR A 125 7.32 9.87 -23.23
CA TYR A 125 6.93 8.46 -23.17
C TYR A 125 8.16 7.54 -23.19
N GLU A 126 9.10 7.78 -24.10
CA GLU A 126 10.33 6.99 -24.22
C GLU A 126 11.21 7.13 -22.96
N LYS A 127 11.35 8.36 -22.46
CA LYS A 127 12.13 8.65 -21.25
C LYS A 127 11.66 7.85 -20.05
N ALA A 128 10.39 7.49 -19.94
CA ALA A 128 9.88 6.67 -18.83
C ALA A 128 10.55 5.29 -18.71
N PHE A 129 11.15 4.77 -19.80
CA PHE A 129 11.81 3.46 -19.87
C PHE A 129 13.33 3.51 -19.62
N TYR A 130 13.92 4.69 -19.49
CA TYR A 130 15.36 4.87 -19.27
C TYR A 130 15.79 4.40 -17.87
N PRO A 131 17.08 4.12 -17.65
CA PRO A 131 17.61 3.79 -16.32
C PRO A 131 17.20 4.81 -15.24
N GLY A 132 16.83 4.30 -14.06
CA GLY A 132 16.39 5.12 -12.92
C GLY A 132 14.94 5.63 -13.00
N GLN A 133 14.24 5.42 -14.11
CA GLN A 133 12.85 5.85 -14.27
C GLN A 133 11.87 4.77 -13.77
N PRO A 134 10.62 5.14 -13.42
CA PRO A 134 9.65 4.20 -12.84
C PRO A 134 9.36 2.96 -13.69
N LYS A 135 9.48 3.06 -15.03
CA LYS A 135 9.30 1.95 -15.98
C LYS A 135 10.61 1.47 -16.60
N SER A 136 11.74 1.70 -15.94
CA SER A 136 13.06 1.32 -16.44
C SER A 136 13.11 -0.17 -16.78
N LEU A 137 13.40 -0.49 -18.04
CA LEU A 137 13.44 -1.88 -18.52
C LEU A 137 14.56 -2.67 -17.85
N SER A 138 15.74 -2.06 -17.67
CA SER A 138 16.84 -2.68 -16.94
C SER A 138 16.49 -2.90 -15.48
N GLY A 139 15.78 -1.95 -14.86
CA GLY A 139 15.30 -2.08 -13.47
C GLY A 139 14.26 -3.19 -13.28
N ILE A 140 13.38 -3.40 -14.26
CA ILE A 140 12.43 -4.52 -14.27
C ILE A 140 13.18 -5.85 -14.49
N ALA A 141 14.06 -5.91 -15.50
CA ALA A 141 14.78 -7.11 -15.86
C ALA A 141 15.63 -7.66 -14.70
N ILE A 142 16.41 -6.79 -14.03
CA ILE A 142 17.28 -7.21 -12.92
C ILE A 142 16.47 -7.74 -11.74
N ARG A 143 15.33 -7.12 -11.39
CA ARG A 143 14.47 -7.58 -10.29
C ARG A 143 13.82 -8.92 -10.60
N SER A 144 13.30 -9.09 -11.82
CA SER A 144 12.78 -10.38 -12.27
C SER A 144 13.84 -11.47 -12.23
N PHE A 145 15.06 -11.18 -12.69
CA PHE A 145 16.17 -12.14 -12.66
C PHE A 145 16.56 -12.54 -11.23
N LEU A 146 16.71 -11.56 -10.33
CA LEU A 146 17.06 -11.81 -8.93
C LEU A 146 15.96 -12.57 -8.19
N LEU A 147 14.68 -12.21 -8.38
CA LEU A 147 13.55 -12.92 -7.81
C LEU A 147 13.46 -14.35 -8.32
N GLY A 148 13.65 -14.58 -9.63
CA GLY A 148 13.68 -15.92 -10.21
C GLY A 148 14.83 -16.77 -9.68
N THR A 149 16.02 -16.18 -9.55
CA THR A 149 17.20 -16.86 -8.98
C THR A 149 16.98 -17.20 -7.51
N ALA A 150 16.48 -16.26 -6.71
CA ALA A 150 16.15 -16.47 -5.31
C ALA A 150 15.09 -17.57 -5.15
N LEU A 151 14.01 -17.53 -5.93
CA LEU A 151 12.96 -18.54 -5.96
C LEU A 151 13.53 -19.93 -6.24
N ALA A 152 14.37 -20.07 -7.28
CA ALA A 152 14.96 -21.35 -7.65
C ALA A 152 15.87 -21.90 -6.54
N PHE A 153 16.83 -21.10 -6.07
CA PHE A 153 17.79 -21.50 -5.05
C PHE A 153 17.11 -21.88 -3.73
N THR A 154 16.19 -21.05 -3.25
CA THR A 154 15.49 -21.27 -1.99
C THR A 154 14.50 -22.43 -2.06
N SER A 155 13.85 -22.66 -3.21
CA SER A 155 13.01 -23.86 -3.40
C SER A 155 13.83 -25.14 -3.36
N ILE A 156 14.96 -25.19 -4.07
CA ILE A 156 15.87 -26.34 -4.06
C ILE A 156 16.38 -26.60 -2.64
N LEU A 157 16.84 -25.56 -1.94
CA LEU A 157 17.32 -25.68 -0.56
C LEU A 157 16.22 -26.16 0.39
N SER A 158 14.99 -25.66 0.24
CA SER A 158 13.85 -26.12 1.02
C SER A 158 13.59 -27.62 0.79
N LEU A 159 13.53 -28.06 -0.47
CA LEU A 159 13.29 -29.47 -0.80
C LEU A 159 14.40 -30.39 -0.26
N TYR A 160 15.65 -29.96 -0.38
CA TYR A 160 16.80 -30.68 0.18
C TYR A 160 16.68 -30.82 1.71
N LEU A 161 16.35 -29.74 2.42
CA LEU A 161 16.20 -29.78 3.88
C LEU A 161 14.98 -30.60 4.33
N VAL A 162 13.88 -30.58 3.57
CA VAL A 162 12.74 -31.48 3.79
C VAL A 162 13.18 -32.94 3.66
N TYR A 163 13.91 -33.28 2.59
CA TYR A 163 14.43 -34.63 2.36
C TYR A 163 15.38 -35.08 3.48
N ALA A 164 16.22 -34.16 3.97
CA ALA A 164 17.12 -34.40 5.10
C ALA A 164 16.41 -34.43 6.48
N GLY A 165 15.09 -34.22 6.54
CA GLY A 165 14.32 -34.19 7.79
C GLY A 165 14.62 -32.98 8.68
N ASN A 166 15.24 -31.91 8.15
CA ASN A 166 15.64 -30.74 8.91
C ASN A 166 14.54 -29.65 8.89
N PRO A 167 13.90 -29.32 10.02
CA PRO A 167 12.75 -28.41 10.08
C PRO A 167 13.05 -26.97 9.63
N VAL A 168 14.33 -26.59 9.54
CA VAL A 168 14.80 -25.30 9.02
C VAL A 168 14.39 -25.08 7.55
N TRP A 169 13.97 -26.11 6.82
CA TRP A 169 13.43 -25.99 5.45
C TRP A 169 12.37 -24.90 5.28
N ARG A 170 11.64 -24.58 6.35
CA ARG A 170 10.61 -23.53 6.38
C ARG A 170 11.15 -22.14 6.09
N ALA A 171 12.39 -21.85 6.48
CA ALA A 171 13.01 -20.55 6.25
C ALA A 171 13.26 -20.27 4.75
N PRO A 172 13.93 -21.14 3.98
CA PRO A 172 14.03 -20.95 2.53
C PRO A 172 12.68 -21.13 1.83
N PHE A 173 11.74 -21.95 2.33
CA PHE A 173 10.37 -21.97 1.81
C PHE A 173 9.67 -20.60 1.93
N PHE A 174 9.85 -19.89 3.03
CA PHE A 174 9.29 -18.55 3.21
C PHE A 174 9.85 -17.57 2.19
N LEU A 175 11.17 -17.61 1.95
CA LEU A 175 11.83 -16.78 0.94
C LEU A 175 11.42 -17.13 -0.50
N SER A 176 11.20 -18.42 -0.79
CA SER A 176 10.71 -18.85 -2.09
C SER A 176 9.30 -18.33 -2.33
N THR A 177 8.42 -18.45 -1.33
CA THR A 177 7.04 -17.97 -1.37
C THR A 177 6.98 -16.45 -1.55
N LEU A 178 7.82 -15.69 -0.84
CA LEU A 178 7.94 -14.24 -1.04
C LEU A 178 8.44 -13.87 -2.43
N SER A 179 9.45 -14.58 -2.92
CA SER A 179 10.03 -14.32 -4.24
C SER A 179 8.98 -14.52 -5.34
N LEU A 180 8.20 -15.61 -5.23
CA LEU A 180 7.10 -15.90 -6.14
C LEU A 180 5.99 -14.84 -6.04
N PHE A 181 5.58 -14.45 -4.83
CA PHE A 181 4.57 -13.41 -4.62
C PHE A 181 4.97 -12.10 -5.32
N HIS A 182 6.17 -11.58 -5.04
CA HIS A 182 6.64 -10.31 -5.60
C HIS A 182 6.78 -10.35 -7.13
N PHE A 183 7.21 -11.48 -7.69
CA PHE A 183 7.23 -11.66 -9.14
C PHE A 183 5.81 -11.68 -9.72
N LEU A 184 4.89 -12.44 -9.12
CA LEU A 184 3.51 -12.55 -9.59
C LEU A 184 2.77 -11.22 -9.51
N GLU A 185 3.03 -10.38 -8.51
CA GLU A 185 2.47 -9.02 -8.43
C GLU A 185 2.85 -8.18 -9.65
N PHE A 186 4.13 -8.15 -9.99
CA PHE A 186 4.58 -7.44 -11.19
C PHE A 186 4.02 -8.07 -12.46
N TYR A 187 4.15 -9.39 -12.60
CA TYR A 187 3.74 -10.12 -13.81
C TYR A 187 2.25 -9.96 -14.10
N THR A 188 1.40 -10.15 -13.10
CA THR A 188 -0.05 -9.99 -13.25
C THR A 188 -0.43 -8.54 -13.53
N THR A 189 0.24 -7.56 -12.94
CA THR A 189 0.03 -6.14 -13.26
C THR A 189 0.45 -5.83 -14.70
N ALA A 190 1.61 -6.32 -15.14
CA ALA A 190 2.09 -6.14 -16.51
C ALA A 190 1.13 -6.78 -17.53
N LEU A 191 0.53 -7.91 -17.19
CA LEU A 191 -0.44 -8.62 -18.03
C LEU A 191 -1.82 -7.93 -18.06
N ALA A 192 -2.34 -7.52 -16.90
CA ALA A 192 -3.70 -6.99 -16.77
C ALA A 192 -3.81 -5.47 -16.97
N ASN A 193 -2.75 -4.73 -16.66
CA ASN A 193 -2.70 -3.27 -16.65
C ASN A 193 -1.29 -2.77 -17.03
N THR A 194 -0.85 -3.12 -18.25
CA THR A 194 0.49 -2.81 -18.77
C THR A 194 0.85 -1.32 -18.68
N SER A 195 -0.14 -0.43 -18.82
CA SER A 195 0.09 1.01 -18.76
C SER A 195 0.41 1.52 -17.35
N ASP A 196 0.06 0.80 -16.29
CA ASP A 196 0.41 1.15 -14.90
C ASP A 196 1.61 0.36 -14.36
N ALA A 197 2.05 -0.71 -15.04
CA ALA A 197 3.16 -1.54 -14.62
C ALA A 197 4.47 -0.74 -14.50
N LYS A 198 5.06 -0.77 -13.30
CA LYS A 198 6.27 -0.03 -12.90
C LYS A 198 7.15 -0.92 -12.03
N ILE A 199 8.36 -0.46 -11.72
CA ILE A 199 9.26 -1.12 -10.76
C ILE A 199 8.61 -1.27 -9.39
N SER A 200 7.81 -0.30 -8.95
CA SER A 200 7.08 -0.39 -7.67
C SER A 200 6.01 -1.50 -7.68
N SER A 201 5.54 -1.97 -8.83
CA SER A 201 4.56 -3.05 -8.94
C SER A 201 5.10 -4.41 -8.47
N PHE A 202 6.43 -4.57 -8.31
CA PHE A 202 6.99 -5.73 -7.61
C PHE A 202 6.66 -5.71 -6.10
N LEU A 203 6.27 -4.56 -5.55
CA LEU A 203 5.97 -4.38 -4.13
C LEU A 203 7.12 -4.74 -3.17
N LEU A 204 8.38 -4.67 -3.62
CA LEU A 204 9.53 -5.00 -2.77
C LEU A 204 9.75 -3.99 -1.64
N THR A 205 9.56 -2.70 -1.94
CA THR A 205 9.81 -1.60 -0.99
C THR A 205 8.63 -0.62 -0.86
N SER A 206 7.61 -0.77 -1.70
CA SER A 206 6.48 0.18 -1.79
C SER A 206 5.37 -0.02 -0.76
N ASN A 207 5.49 -1.01 0.13
CA ASN A 207 4.48 -1.32 1.16
C ASN A 207 4.72 -0.62 2.52
N GLY A 208 5.78 0.19 2.64
CA GLY A 208 6.18 0.85 3.89
C GLY A 208 7.00 -0.03 4.84
N SER A 209 7.55 0.58 5.89
CA SER A 209 8.49 -0.07 6.82
C SER A 209 7.86 -1.23 7.61
N ALA A 210 6.59 -1.10 7.99
CA ALA A 210 5.86 -2.15 8.72
C ALA A 210 5.83 -3.49 7.95
N TYR A 211 5.73 -3.43 6.62
CA TYR A 211 5.80 -4.62 5.76
C TYR A 211 7.17 -5.30 5.87
N THR A 212 8.26 -4.55 5.73
CA THR A 212 9.62 -5.08 5.83
C THR A 212 9.88 -5.67 7.22
N ILE A 213 9.49 -4.95 8.28
CA ILE A 213 9.63 -5.41 9.67
C ILE A 213 8.89 -6.73 9.88
N ALA A 214 7.65 -6.85 9.39
CA ALA A 214 6.87 -8.08 9.53
C ALA A 214 7.55 -9.28 8.84
N HIS A 215 8.02 -9.12 7.61
CA HIS A 215 8.68 -10.20 6.87
C HIS A 215 10.03 -10.58 7.46
N THR A 216 10.81 -9.60 7.91
CA THR A 216 12.06 -9.86 8.63
C THR A 216 11.79 -10.59 9.94
N ALA A 217 10.81 -10.14 10.73
CA ALA A 217 10.43 -10.80 11.98
C ALA A 217 9.95 -12.23 11.76
N ALA A 218 9.11 -12.48 10.75
CA ALA A 218 8.64 -13.82 10.40
C ALA A 218 9.78 -14.74 9.97
N PHE A 219 10.70 -14.26 9.12
CA PHE A 219 11.88 -15.03 8.72
C PHE A 219 12.77 -15.34 9.92
N THR A 220 13.03 -14.35 10.79
CA THR A 220 13.84 -14.51 12.00
C THR A 220 13.20 -15.49 12.98
N GLU A 221 11.90 -15.38 13.27
CA GLU A 221 11.19 -16.32 14.14
C GLU A 221 11.28 -17.74 13.57
N THR A 222 11.04 -17.91 12.26
CA THR A 222 11.13 -19.21 11.59
C THR A 222 12.52 -19.81 11.76
N LEU A 223 13.56 -19.03 11.43
CA LEU A 223 14.93 -19.50 11.46
C LEU A 223 15.37 -19.86 12.88
N LEU A 224 15.14 -18.98 13.85
CA LEU A 224 15.56 -19.18 15.23
C LEU A 224 14.78 -20.32 15.90
N SER A 225 13.46 -20.39 15.70
CA SER A 225 12.63 -21.43 16.32
C SER A 225 13.02 -22.82 15.82
N HIS A 226 13.20 -23.00 14.51
CA HIS A 226 13.53 -24.32 13.95
C HIS A 226 15.01 -24.69 14.09
N TYR A 227 15.90 -23.72 14.29
CA TYR A 227 17.32 -23.98 14.54
C TYR A 227 17.60 -24.30 16.02
N PHE A 228 17.07 -23.51 16.96
CA PHE A 228 17.36 -23.66 18.40
C PHE A 228 16.31 -24.49 19.17
N LEU A 229 15.07 -24.51 18.71
CA LEU A 229 13.94 -25.18 19.37
C LEU A 229 13.22 -26.17 18.43
N PRO A 230 13.92 -27.18 17.88
CA PRO A 230 13.34 -28.09 16.89
C PRO A 230 12.22 -28.98 17.45
N ALA A 231 12.06 -29.03 18.78
CA ALA A 231 11.01 -29.77 19.44
C ALA A 231 9.66 -29.04 19.32
N SER A 232 8.72 -29.66 18.62
CA SER A 232 7.37 -29.15 18.50
C SER A 232 6.59 -29.21 19.81
N ILE A 233 5.93 -28.11 20.17
CA ILE A 233 4.99 -28.05 21.30
C ILE A 233 3.68 -28.78 20.98
N LEU A 234 3.22 -28.73 19.73
CA LEU A 234 1.95 -29.36 19.33
C LEU A 234 2.18 -30.81 18.83
N PRO A 235 1.16 -31.69 18.96
CA PRO A 235 1.17 -33.02 18.36
C PRO A 235 1.41 -33.00 16.84
N LYS A 236 2.15 -34.00 16.33
CA LYS A 236 2.45 -34.15 14.90
C LYS A 236 1.22 -34.08 13.97
N PRO A 237 0.06 -34.70 14.29
CA PRO A 237 -1.12 -34.60 13.42
C PRO A 237 -1.64 -33.16 13.28
N ILE A 238 -1.59 -32.38 14.36
CA ILE A 238 -2.03 -30.98 14.35
C ILE A 238 -1.08 -30.16 13.47
N HIS A 239 0.24 -30.36 13.61
CA HIS A 239 1.23 -29.72 12.72
C HIS A 239 0.98 -30.01 11.25
N PHE A 240 0.67 -31.26 10.92
CA PHE A 240 0.39 -31.66 9.55
C PHE A 240 -0.86 -30.97 9.00
N ILE A 241 -1.93 -30.88 9.79
CA ILE A 241 -3.15 -30.16 9.41
C ILE A 241 -2.87 -28.67 9.20
N LEU A 242 -2.14 -28.01 10.11
CA LEU A 242 -1.79 -26.60 10.00
C LEU A 242 -0.90 -26.33 8.78
N LEU A 243 0.03 -27.23 8.48
CA LEU A 243 0.86 -27.16 7.27
C LEU A 243 0.00 -27.22 6.00
N LEU A 244 -0.90 -28.20 5.90
CA LEU A 244 -1.80 -28.33 4.73
C LEU A 244 -2.74 -27.13 4.60
N ALA A 245 -3.31 -26.67 5.72
CA ALA A 245 -4.14 -25.47 5.74
C ALA A 245 -3.35 -24.24 5.28
N GLY A 246 -2.13 -24.03 5.80
CA GLY A 246 -1.26 -22.94 5.40
C GLY A 246 -0.90 -22.96 3.90
N LEU A 247 -0.52 -24.12 3.37
CA LEU A 247 -0.26 -24.29 1.93
C LEU A 247 -1.49 -24.00 1.08
N GLY A 248 -2.66 -24.48 1.51
CA GLY A 248 -3.94 -24.20 0.86
C GLY A 248 -4.26 -22.71 0.86
N MET A 249 -4.06 -22.03 1.99
CA MET A 249 -4.29 -20.58 2.13
C MET A 249 -3.35 -19.75 1.27
N ILE A 250 -2.07 -20.12 1.17
CA ILE A 250 -1.11 -19.47 0.26
C ILE A 250 -1.57 -19.62 -1.20
N ALA A 251 -1.89 -20.85 -1.61
CA ALA A 251 -2.27 -21.14 -3.00
C ALA A 251 -3.59 -20.44 -3.38
N VAL A 252 -4.63 -20.59 -2.56
CA VAL A 252 -5.94 -19.95 -2.80
C VAL A 252 -5.83 -18.43 -2.70
N GLY A 253 -5.12 -17.90 -1.70
CA GLY A 253 -4.92 -16.46 -1.53
C GLY A 253 -4.24 -15.82 -2.74
N GLN A 254 -3.16 -16.44 -3.23
CA GLN A 254 -2.45 -15.98 -4.42
C GLN A 254 -3.33 -16.06 -5.67
N ALA A 255 -4.07 -17.16 -5.86
CA ALA A 255 -4.94 -17.35 -7.02
C ALA A 255 -6.09 -16.35 -7.05
N VAL A 256 -6.74 -16.10 -5.91
CA VAL A 256 -7.82 -15.11 -5.79
C VAL A 256 -7.27 -13.71 -6.07
N ARG A 257 -6.09 -13.37 -5.54
CA ARG A 257 -5.46 -12.08 -5.78
C ARG A 257 -5.09 -11.86 -7.26
N ALA A 258 -4.41 -12.82 -7.88
CA ALA A 258 -4.08 -12.75 -9.30
C ALA A 258 -5.33 -12.64 -10.18
N THR A 259 -6.37 -13.43 -9.87
CA THR A 259 -7.64 -13.40 -10.60
C THR A 259 -8.35 -12.06 -10.45
N ALA A 260 -8.34 -11.47 -9.25
CA ALA A 260 -8.89 -10.14 -9.01
C ALA A 260 -8.19 -9.08 -9.86
N MET A 261 -6.85 -9.10 -9.89
CA MET A 261 -6.06 -8.17 -10.70
C MET A 261 -6.36 -8.32 -12.20
N LEU A 262 -6.45 -9.57 -12.69
CA LEU A 262 -6.78 -9.86 -14.09
C LEU A 262 -8.19 -9.40 -14.46
N GLN A 263 -9.18 -9.58 -13.59
CA GLN A 263 -10.57 -9.19 -13.83
C GLN A 263 -10.79 -7.68 -13.72
N ALA A 264 -10.11 -7.00 -12.80
CA ALA A 264 -10.20 -5.55 -12.68
C ALA A 264 -9.41 -4.82 -13.77
N GLY A 265 -8.31 -5.40 -14.27
CA GLY A 265 -7.53 -4.87 -15.38
C GLY A 265 -7.07 -3.44 -15.11
N SER A 266 -7.38 -2.52 -16.03
CA SER A 266 -7.04 -1.09 -15.90
C SER A 266 -7.71 -0.36 -14.73
N ASN A 267 -8.72 -0.98 -14.10
CA ASN A 267 -9.39 -0.45 -12.90
C ASN A 267 -8.66 -0.84 -11.61
N PHE A 268 -7.69 -1.76 -11.67
CA PHE A 268 -6.86 -2.12 -10.53
C PHE A 268 -5.69 -1.15 -10.36
N SER A 269 -5.40 -0.76 -9.13
CA SER A 269 -4.14 -0.11 -8.76
C SER A 269 -3.69 -0.56 -7.37
N HIS A 270 -2.38 -0.64 -7.17
CA HIS A 270 -1.78 -0.89 -5.85
C HIS A 270 -1.94 0.30 -4.90
N ILE A 271 -2.20 1.50 -5.43
CA ILE A 271 -2.47 2.72 -4.67
C ILE A 271 -3.95 3.04 -4.79
N VAL A 272 -4.58 3.43 -3.68
CA VAL A 272 -5.99 3.82 -3.70
C VAL A 272 -6.14 5.05 -4.61
N ALA A 273 -7.03 4.96 -5.59
CA ALA A 273 -7.26 6.05 -6.52
C ALA A 273 -8.13 7.13 -5.85
N HIS A 274 -7.58 8.33 -5.66
CA HIS A 274 -8.30 9.47 -5.11
C HIS A 274 -9.12 10.24 -6.16
N THR A 275 -8.89 9.98 -7.46
CA THR A 275 -9.61 10.62 -8.56
C THR A 275 -10.14 9.58 -9.55
N LYS A 276 -11.40 9.73 -9.97
CA LYS A 276 -12.01 8.88 -10.99
C LYS A 276 -11.42 9.19 -12.37
N LYS A 277 -10.77 8.19 -12.98
CA LYS A 277 -10.37 8.27 -14.40
C LYS A 277 -11.62 8.15 -15.28
N ALA A 278 -11.60 8.73 -16.48
CA ALA A 278 -12.70 8.59 -17.44
C ALA A 278 -12.99 7.13 -17.80
N THR A 279 -11.96 6.28 -17.79
CA THR A 279 -12.05 4.84 -18.05
C THR A 279 -12.37 4.01 -16.81
N HIS A 280 -12.51 4.63 -15.63
CA HIS A 280 -12.73 3.92 -14.37
C HIS A 280 -14.18 3.44 -14.30
N ALA A 281 -14.38 2.12 -14.40
CA ALA A 281 -15.66 1.45 -14.32
C ALA A 281 -15.76 0.60 -13.05
N LEU A 282 -16.98 0.45 -12.52
CA LEU A 282 -17.22 -0.42 -11.38
C LEU A 282 -17.27 -1.87 -11.85
N VAL A 283 -16.32 -2.68 -11.37
CA VAL A 283 -16.24 -4.10 -11.71
C VAL A 283 -17.00 -4.91 -10.65
N THR A 284 -18.07 -5.59 -11.07
CA THR A 284 -18.94 -6.40 -10.19
C THR A 284 -19.12 -7.85 -10.65
N THR A 285 -18.38 -8.26 -11.69
CA THR A 285 -18.47 -9.60 -12.30
C THR A 285 -17.31 -10.50 -11.88
N GLY A 286 -17.46 -11.81 -12.07
CA GLY A 286 -16.40 -12.78 -11.73
C GLY A 286 -16.20 -12.84 -10.22
N MET A 287 -14.96 -12.73 -9.74
CA MET A 287 -14.67 -12.80 -8.31
C MET A 287 -15.22 -11.60 -7.55
N TYR A 288 -15.36 -10.45 -8.21
CA TYR A 288 -16.03 -9.28 -7.67
C TYR A 288 -17.53 -9.51 -7.40
N SER A 289 -18.16 -10.50 -8.02
CA SER A 289 -19.56 -10.85 -7.68
C SER A 289 -19.71 -11.55 -6.32
N VAL A 290 -18.61 -12.11 -5.79
CA VAL A 290 -18.59 -12.88 -4.53
C VAL A 290 -17.95 -12.07 -3.41
N LEU A 291 -16.85 -11.37 -3.70
CA LEU A 291 -16.10 -10.55 -2.76
C LEU A 291 -15.91 -9.18 -3.35
N ARG A 292 -16.19 -8.10 -2.61
CA ARG A 292 -15.96 -6.74 -3.12
C ARG A 292 -14.51 -6.27 -3.09
N HIS A 293 -13.67 -6.92 -2.27
CA HIS A 293 -12.23 -6.66 -2.18
C HIS A 293 -11.41 -7.96 -2.31
N PRO A 294 -11.50 -8.69 -3.44
CA PRO A 294 -10.91 -10.03 -3.56
C PRO A 294 -9.38 -10.00 -3.54
N SER A 295 -8.74 -8.93 -4.02
CA SER A 295 -7.28 -8.77 -3.94
C SER A 295 -6.77 -8.63 -2.49
N TYR A 296 -7.56 -8.00 -1.62
CA TYR A 296 -7.25 -7.84 -0.19
C TYR A 296 -7.52 -9.12 0.58
N PHE A 297 -8.64 -9.79 0.29
CA PHE A 297 -8.90 -11.15 0.77
C PHE A 297 -7.72 -12.07 0.46
N GLY A 298 -7.28 -12.09 -0.81
CA GLY A 298 -6.20 -12.95 -1.26
C GLY A 298 -4.89 -12.69 -0.51
N PHE A 299 -4.51 -11.41 -0.35
CA PHE A 299 -3.29 -11.05 0.37
C PHE A 299 -3.37 -11.33 1.88
N PHE A 300 -4.51 -11.05 2.51
CA PHE A 300 -4.72 -11.33 3.93
C PHE A 300 -4.50 -12.82 4.23
N TRP A 301 -5.20 -13.70 3.52
CA TRP A 301 -5.11 -15.14 3.76
C TRP A 301 -3.80 -15.76 3.29
N TRP A 302 -3.19 -15.21 2.23
CA TRP A 302 -1.82 -15.57 1.85
C TRP A 302 -0.84 -15.30 2.99
N GLY A 303 -0.91 -14.12 3.60
CA GLY A 303 -0.05 -13.73 4.74
C GLY A 303 -0.23 -14.67 5.93
N ILE A 304 -1.46 -14.97 6.34
CA ILE A 304 -1.74 -15.94 7.41
C ILE A 304 -1.22 -17.33 7.07
N GLY A 305 -1.43 -17.78 5.83
CA GLY A 305 -0.97 -19.08 5.36
C GLY A 305 0.54 -19.25 5.48
N THR A 306 1.33 -18.21 5.16
CA THR A 306 2.80 -18.26 5.32
C THR A 306 3.22 -18.53 6.77
N GLN A 307 2.54 -17.91 7.74
CA GLN A 307 2.87 -18.08 9.15
C GLN A 307 2.49 -19.47 9.66
N LEU A 308 1.39 -20.04 9.15
CA LEU A 308 1.00 -21.43 9.45
C LEU A 308 2.01 -22.46 8.93
N VAL A 309 2.49 -22.30 7.69
CA VAL A 309 3.51 -23.20 7.13
C VAL A 309 4.83 -23.09 7.90
N CYS A 310 5.22 -21.86 8.26
CA CYS A 310 6.41 -21.61 9.05
C CYS A 310 6.28 -22.06 10.51
N GLY A 311 5.06 -22.27 11.01
CA GLY A 311 4.80 -22.60 12.41
C GLY A 311 5.14 -21.46 13.36
N ASN A 312 5.08 -20.21 12.88
CA ASN A 312 5.37 -19.02 13.69
C ASN A 312 4.17 -18.69 14.56
N ALA A 313 4.30 -18.77 15.88
CA ALA A 313 3.20 -18.46 16.78
C ALA A 313 3.07 -16.95 17.00
N VAL A 314 4.20 -16.26 17.20
CA VAL A 314 4.22 -14.82 17.49
C VAL A 314 3.87 -14.04 16.23
N CYS A 315 4.53 -14.33 15.11
CA CYS A 315 4.22 -13.68 13.85
C CYS A 315 2.86 -14.06 13.29
N LEU A 316 2.27 -15.23 13.60
CA LEU A 316 0.87 -15.49 13.22
C LEU A 316 -0.09 -14.50 13.87
N ALA A 317 0.03 -14.28 15.19
CA ALA A 317 -0.78 -13.28 15.89
C ALA A 317 -0.48 -11.86 15.41
N GLY A 318 0.80 -11.53 15.23
CA GLY A 318 1.26 -10.24 14.72
C GLY A 318 0.73 -9.93 13.31
N TYR A 319 0.91 -10.85 12.35
CA TYR A 319 0.39 -10.73 11.00
C TYR A 319 -1.14 -10.61 11.01
N GLY A 320 -1.82 -11.46 11.79
CA GLY A 320 -3.27 -11.42 11.94
C GLY A 320 -3.76 -10.04 12.34
N TYR A 321 -3.21 -9.48 13.41
CA TYR A 321 -3.61 -8.17 13.91
C TYR A 321 -3.23 -7.03 12.95
N VAL A 322 -1.98 -7.00 12.46
CA VAL A 322 -1.47 -5.92 11.61
C VAL A 322 -2.19 -5.89 10.26
N LEU A 323 -2.34 -7.05 9.59
CA LEU A 323 -3.05 -7.12 8.30
C LEU A 323 -4.53 -6.77 8.47
N TRP A 324 -5.17 -7.26 9.54
CA TRP A 324 -6.57 -6.94 9.81
C TRP A 324 -6.75 -5.43 10.00
N ARG A 325 -5.92 -4.81 10.85
CA ARG A 325 -5.95 -3.38 11.13
C ARG A 325 -5.70 -2.53 9.88
N PHE A 326 -4.75 -2.97 9.04
CA PHE A 326 -4.39 -2.32 7.79
C PHE A 326 -5.56 -2.35 6.81
N PHE A 327 -6.15 -3.52 6.57
CA PHE A 327 -7.26 -3.66 5.63
C PHE A 327 -8.55 -3.01 6.10
N ASP A 328 -8.85 -3.05 7.40
CA ASP A 328 -10.00 -2.34 7.98
C ASP A 328 -9.97 -0.83 7.64
N ARG A 329 -8.83 -0.18 7.88
CA ARG A 329 -8.61 1.24 7.54
C ARG A 329 -8.65 1.47 6.03
N ARG A 330 -7.91 0.65 5.28
CA ARG A 330 -7.75 0.83 3.83
C ARG A 330 -9.07 0.68 3.09
N ILE A 331 -9.81 -0.39 3.40
CA ILE A 331 -11.12 -0.66 2.80
C ILE A 331 -12.08 0.48 3.13
N SER A 332 -12.15 0.91 4.40
CA SER A 332 -13.07 1.98 4.77
C SER A 332 -12.83 3.28 3.98
N GLY A 333 -11.56 3.70 3.83
CA GLY A 333 -11.22 4.90 3.07
C GLY A 333 -11.42 4.75 1.55
N GLU A 334 -11.13 3.56 1.00
CA GLU A 334 -11.36 3.28 -0.42
C GLU A 334 -12.86 3.23 -0.76
N GLU A 335 -13.68 2.65 0.09
CA GLU A 335 -15.12 2.57 -0.12
C GLU A 335 -15.80 3.94 -0.08
N GLU A 336 -15.30 4.88 0.74
CA GLU A 336 -15.77 6.27 0.72
C GLU A 336 -15.53 6.93 -0.65
N LEU A 337 -14.34 6.71 -1.23
CA LEU A 337 -14.02 7.20 -2.57
C LEU A 337 -14.86 6.51 -3.66
N LEU A 338 -15.08 5.20 -3.55
CA LEU A 338 -15.90 4.44 -4.49
C LEU A 338 -17.37 4.86 -4.46
N VAL A 339 -17.92 5.18 -3.28
CA VAL A 339 -19.23 5.84 -3.17
C VAL A 339 -19.22 7.20 -3.85
N GLY A 340 -18.16 8.00 -3.65
CA GLY A 340 -17.99 9.27 -4.37
C GLY A 340 -17.94 9.11 -5.90
N PHE A 341 -17.35 8.02 -6.41
CA PHE A 341 -17.18 7.79 -7.85
C PHE A 341 -18.41 7.19 -8.53
N PHE A 342 -19.17 6.33 -7.86
CA PHE A 342 -20.23 5.52 -8.46
C PHE A 342 -21.59 5.66 -7.76
N GLY A 343 -21.66 6.39 -6.64
CA GLY A 343 -22.89 6.69 -5.92
C GLY A 343 -23.68 5.44 -5.52
N GLU A 344 -24.98 5.46 -5.80
CA GLU A 344 -25.93 4.39 -5.50
C GLU A 344 -25.52 3.03 -6.07
N GLU A 345 -24.82 2.99 -7.22
CA GLU A 345 -24.39 1.73 -7.81
C GLU A 345 -23.44 0.96 -6.88
N TYR A 346 -22.49 1.68 -6.24
CA TYR A 346 -21.58 1.10 -5.29
C TYR A 346 -22.27 0.74 -3.97
N VAL A 347 -23.20 1.56 -3.50
CA VAL A 347 -23.98 1.29 -2.27
C VAL A 347 -24.74 -0.02 -2.41
N ASN A 348 -25.45 -0.20 -3.52
CA ASN A 348 -26.20 -1.42 -3.82
C ASN A 348 -25.29 -2.63 -4.01
N TYR A 349 -24.12 -2.45 -4.62
CA TYR A 349 -23.11 -3.50 -4.73
C TYR A 349 -22.55 -3.91 -3.35
N ARG A 350 -22.11 -2.96 -2.53
CA ARG A 350 -21.57 -3.19 -1.19
C ARG A 350 -22.56 -3.96 -0.30
N ALA A 351 -23.86 -3.66 -0.39
CA ALA A 351 -24.90 -4.30 0.41
C ALA A 351 -25.04 -5.81 0.17
N ARG A 352 -24.71 -6.30 -1.04
CA ARG A 352 -24.88 -7.71 -1.44
C ARG A 352 -23.58 -8.50 -1.50
N THR A 353 -22.41 -7.86 -1.38
CA THR A 353 -21.10 -8.53 -1.48
C THR A 353 -20.22 -8.30 -0.26
N PRO A 354 -19.75 -9.36 0.44
CA PRO A 354 -18.86 -9.23 1.59
C PRO A 354 -17.40 -8.92 1.21
N VAL A 355 -16.58 -8.52 2.19
CA VAL A 355 -15.11 -8.40 2.05
C VAL A 355 -14.42 -9.76 2.11
N GLY A 356 -14.90 -10.67 2.98
CA GLY A 356 -14.30 -11.98 3.21
C GLY A 356 -13.11 -12.00 4.20
N ILE A 357 -12.80 -10.86 4.85
CA ILE A 357 -11.89 -10.78 5.99
C ILE A 357 -12.76 -10.72 7.26
N PRO A 358 -12.50 -11.55 8.28
CA PRO A 358 -13.34 -11.59 9.48
C PRO A 358 -13.51 -10.22 10.12
N PHE A 359 -14.74 -9.89 10.55
CA PHE A 359 -15.09 -8.65 11.25
C PHE A 359 -14.93 -7.32 10.48
N ILE A 360 -14.55 -7.35 9.20
CA ILE A 360 -14.57 -6.16 8.33
C ILE A 360 -15.90 -6.12 7.58
N LYS A 361 -16.64 -5.01 7.73
CA LYS A 361 -18.01 -4.85 7.23
C LYS A 361 -18.08 -4.40 5.79
#